data_AF-A0A2W4M855-F1
#
_entry.id   AF-A0A2W4M855-F1
#
_cell.length_a   1.000
_cell.length_b   1.000
_cell.length_c   1.000
_cell.angle_alpha   90.00
_cell.angle_beta   90.00
_cell.angle_gamma   90.00
#
_symmetry.space_group_name_H-M   'P 1'
#
loop_
_entity.id
_entity.type
_entity.pdbx_description
1 polymer ?
#
loop_
_entity_poly.entity_id
_entity_poly.type
_entity_poly.pdbx_seq_one_letter_code
_entity_poly.pdbx_strand_id
1 'polypeptide(L)'
;MQSGEIQGVWQRYRARVAAILTPEELACYEAYQQRIRRAIERGDVAPIPVTEEEQAVLDKIASDIVATAIDRQFLALIRVAKLPQ
;
A
#
# COMPACT_ATOMS: atom_id res chain seq x y z
N MET A 1 11.88 5.11 17.83
CA MET A 1 11.28 5.53 16.55
C MET A 1 9.99 6.27 16.84
N GLN A 2 9.83 7.49 16.35
CA GLN A 2 8.63 8.28 16.63
C GLN A 2 7.51 7.83 15.67
N SER A 3 6.34 7.50 16.20
CA SER A 3 5.14 7.11 15.44
C SER A 3 4.78 8.09 14.30
N GLY A 4 5.17 9.37 14.45
CA GLY A 4 5.00 10.40 13.43
C GLY A 4 5.80 10.17 12.14
N GLU A 5 6.95 9.51 12.18
CA GLU A 5 7.77 9.24 10.99
C GLU A 5 7.09 8.21 10.07
N ILE A 6 6.58 7.11 10.65
CA ILE A 6 5.83 6.08 9.93
C ILE A 6 4.58 6.69 9.29
N GLN A 7 3.84 7.50 10.05
CA GLN A 7 2.64 8.16 9.54
C GLN A 7 2.98 9.13 8.40
N GLY A 8 4.04 9.92 8.53
CA GLY A 8 4.46 10.86 7.48
C GLY A 8 4.91 10.16 6.19
N VAL A 9 5.59 9.01 6.27
CA VAL A 9 5.95 8.22 5.10
C VAL A 9 4.72 7.61 4.44
N TRP A 10 3.79 7.09 5.23
CA TRP A 10 2.51 6.57 4.71
C TRP A 10 1.71 7.63 3.96
N GLN A 11 1.61 8.85 4.49
CA GLN A 11 0.91 9.93 3.80
C GLN A 11 1.58 10.31 2.48
N ARG A 12 2.92 10.33 2.44
CA ARG A 12 3.67 10.58 1.19
C ARG A 12 3.42 9.50 0.14
N TYR A 13 3.37 8.23 0.56
CA TYR A 13 3.03 7.12 -0.35
C TYR A 13 1.63 7.31 -0.94
N ARG A 14 0.63 7.55 -0.09
CA ARG A 14 -0.75 7.80 -0.56
C ARG A 14 -0.86 8.99 -1.49
N ALA A 15 -0.19 10.09 -1.17
CA ALA A 15 -0.16 11.28 -2.03
C ALA A 15 0.47 10.97 -3.40
N ARG A 16 1.53 10.16 -3.44
CA ARG A 16 2.16 9.75 -4.70
C ARG A 16 1.23 8.85 -5.52
N VAL A 17 0.59 7.86 -4.89
CA VAL A 17 -0.37 6.96 -5.54
C VAL A 17 -1.53 7.76 -6.14
N ALA A 18 -2.11 8.69 -5.38
CA ALA A 18 -3.19 9.56 -5.87
C ALA A 18 -2.76 10.48 -7.03
N ALA A 19 -1.47 10.77 -7.17
CA ALA A 19 -0.95 11.60 -8.26
C ALA A 19 -0.68 10.82 -9.56
N ILE A 20 -0.50 9.49 -9.50
CA ILE A 20 -0.20 8.65 -10.67
C ILE A 20 -1.42 7.87 -11.18
N LEU A 21 -2.45 7.74 -10.35
CA LEU A 21 -3.70 7.08 -10.71
C LEU A 21 -4.76 8.10 -11.13
N THR A 22 -5.60 7.71 -12.08
CA THR A 22 -6.87 8.36 -12.37
C THR A 22 -7.86 8.15 -11.21
N PRO A 23 -8.95 8.93 -11.12
CA PRO A 23 -9.98 8.72 -10.11
C PRO A 23 -10.55 7.30 -10.11
N GLU A 24 -10.76 6.72 -11.29
CA GLU A 24 -11.29 5.36 -11.47
C GLU A 24 -10.28 4.30 -11.00
N GLU A 25 -9.01 4.41 -11.40
CA GLU A 25 -7.94 3.52 -10.95
C GLU A 25 -7.73 3.63 -9.42
N LEU A 26 -7.86 4.84 -8.86
CA LEU A 26 -7.77 5.05 -7.43
C LEU A 26 -8.93 4.36 -6.70
N ALA A 27 -10.16 4.47 -7.20
CA ALA A 27 -11.30 3.75 -6.65
C ALA A 27 -11.11 2.21 -6.72
N CYS A 28 -10.54 1.71 -7.83
CA CYS A 28 -10.18 0.31 -7.97
C CYS A 28 -9.14 -0.12 -6.91
N TYR A 29 -8.08 0.66 -6.74
CA TYR A 29 -7.06 0.40 -5.72
C TYR A 29 -7.62 0.42 -4.29
N GLU A 30 -8.49 1.38 -3.97
CA GLU A 30 -9.16 1.47 -2.67
C GLU A 30 -10.07 0.26 -2.42
N ALA A 31 -10.84 -0.18 -3.43
CA ALA A 31 -11.67 -1.38 -3.34
C ALA A 31 -10.83 -2.63 -3.06
N TYR A 32 -9.69 -2.78 -3.75
CA TYR A 32 -8.73 -3.86 -3.51
C TYR A 32 -8.18 -3.83 -2.08
N GLN A 33 -7.76 -2.66 -1.58
CA GLN A 33 -7.28 -2.50 -0.20
C GLN A 33 -8.35 -2.87 0.83
N GLN A 34 -9.62 -2.50 0.60
CA GLN A 34 -10.73 -2.87 1.49
C GLN A 34 -10.98 -4.38 1.49
N ARG A 35 -10.85 -5.05 0.33
CA ARG A 35 -10.95 -6.52 0.24
C ARG A 35 -9.84 -7.19 1.06
N ILE A 36 -8.59 -6.71 0.95
CA ILE A 36 -7.48 -7.20 1.78
C ILE A 36 -7.76 -7.01 3.26
N ARG A 37 -8.16 -5.79 3.65
CA ARG A 37 -8.45 -5.47 5.03
C ARG A 37 -9.50 -6.41 5.63
N ARG A 38 -10.62 -6.62 4.92
CA ARG A 38 -11.69 -7.52 5.37
C ARG A 38 -11.21 -8.96 5.50
N ALA A 39 -10.38 -9.44 4.57
CA ALA A 39 -9.82 -10.78 4.65
C ALA A 39 -8.91 -10.95 5.88
N ILE A 40 -8.04 -9.96 6.15
CA ILE A 40 -7.20 -9.95 7.37
C ILE A 40 -8.06 -9.94 8.64
N GLU A 41 -9.10 -9.10 8.68
CA GLU A 41 -10.02 -9.00 9.82
C GLU A 41 -10.80 -10.31 10.08
N ARG A 42 -11.10 -11.08 9.02
CA ARG A 42 -11.72 -12.42 9.14
C ARG A 42 -10.73 -13.53 9.50
N GLY A 43 -9.42 -13.27 9.45
CA GLY A 43 -8.38 -14.29 9.62
C GLY A 43 -8.23 -15.20 8.40
N ASP A 44 -8.65 -14.74 7.21
CA ASP A 44 -8.48 -15.50 5.97
C ASP A 44 -6.97 -15.65 5.68
N VAL A 45 -6.51 -16.90 5.54
CA VAL A 45 -5.10 -17.22 5.21
C VAL A 45 -4.87 -17.49 3.72
N ALA A 46 -5.95 -17.54 2.94
CA ALA A 46 -5.89 -17.77 1.51
C ALA A 46 -5.45 -16.52 0.76
N PRO A 47 -4.68 -16.66 -0.34
CA PRO A 47 -4.40 -15.54 -1.25
C PRO A 47 -5.71 -14.93 -1.76
N ILE A 48 -5.77 -13.60 -1.76
CA ILE A 48 -6.93 -12.87 -2.25
C ILE A 48 -6.78 -12.75 -3.76
N PRO A 49 -7.76 -13.22 -4.55
CA PRO A 49 -7.67 -13.16 -6.00
C PRO A 49 -7.63 -11.70 -6.45
N VAL A 50 -6.72 -11.38 -7.37
CA VAL A 50 -6.58 -10.06 -7.99
C VAL A 50 -7.25 -10.13 -9.35
N THR A 51 -8.12 -9.18 -9.67
CA THR A 51 -8.70 -9.08 -11.03
C THR A 51 -7.68 -8.52 -12.02
N GLU A 52 -7.91 -8.66 -13.32
CA GLU A 52 -7.02 -8.07 -14.34
C GLU A 52 -6.92 -6.54 -14.22
N GLU A 53 -8.03 -5.89 -13.88
CA GLU A 53 -8.08 -4.45 -13.64
C GLU A 53 -7.27 -4.04 -12.40
N GLU A 54 -7.44 -4.76 -11.29
CA GLU A 54 -6.65 -4.54 -10.07
C GLU A 54 -5.17 -4.77 -10.33
N GLN A 55 -4.82 -5.80 -11.10
CA GLN A 55 -3.44 -6.11 -11.46
C GLN A 55 -2.81 -4.98 -12.28
N ALA A 56 -3.52 -4.43 -13.27
CA ALA A 56 -3.02 -3.31 -14.07
C ALA A 56 -2.74 -2.07 -13.22
N VAL A 57 -3.61 -1.78 -12.24
CA VAL A 57 -3.41 -0.68 -11.30
C VAL A 57 -2.20 -0.93 -10.39
N LEU A 58 -2.05 -2.14 -9.87
CA LEU A 58 -0.90 -2.52 -9.05
C LEU A 58 0.42 -2.44 -9.84
N ASP A 59 0.44 -2.88 -11.09
CA ASP A 59 1.60 -2.82 -11.97
C ASP A 59 1.99 -1.37 -12.28
N LYS A 60 1.01 -0.48 -12.45
CA LYS A 60 1.23 0.95 -12.64
C LYS A 60 1.87 1.59 -11.41
N ILE A 61 1.39 1.25 -10.20
CA ILE A 61 2.01 1.69 -8.94
C ILE A 61 3.44 1.14 -8.83
N ALA A 62 3.65 -0.15 -9.11
CA ALA A 62 4.96 -0.81 -9.03
C ALA A 62 5.97 -0.26 -10.04
N SER A 63 5.49 0.24 -11.18
CA SER A 63 6.32 0.90 -12.19
C SER A 63 6.75 2.31 -11.80
N ASP A 64 6.09 2.93 -10.80
CA ASP A 64 6.49 4.23 -10.29
C ASP A 64 7.65 4.09 -9.27
N ILE A 65 8.84 4.54 -9.70
CA ILE A 65 10.07 4.46 -8.89
C ILE A 65 9.90 5.19 -7.55
N VAL A 66 9.20 6.33 -7.54
CA VAL A 66 9.03 7.14 -6.33
C VAL A 66 8.09 6.44 -5.34
N ALA A 67 6.94 5.95 -5.78
CA ALA A 67 6.01 5.18 -4.96
C ALA A 67 6.70 3.95 -4.37
N THR A 68 7.45 3.22 -5.20
CA THR A 68 8.22 2.04 -4.78
C THR A 68 9.29 2.38 -3.73
N ALA A 69 10.01 3.49 -3.90
CA ALA A 69 11.02 3.93 -2.93
C ALA A 69 10.39 4.30 -1.57
N ILE A 70 9.25 5.00 -1.58
CA ILE A 70 8.53 5.39 -0.36
C ILE A 70 7.97 4.15 0.34
N ASP A 71 7.40 3.19 -0.41
CA ASP A 71 6.90 1.93 0.16
C ASP A 71 8.03 1.12 0.81
N ARG A 72 9.19 0.99 0.15
CA ARG A 72 10.37 0.35 0.76
C ARG A 72 10.83 1.05 2.03
N GLN A 73 10.82 2.39 2.07
CA GLN A 73 11.12 3.15 3.27
C GLN A 73 10.11 2.87 4.38
N PHE A 74 8.81 2.81 4.05
CA PHE A 74 7.74 2.50 5.00
C PHE A 74 7.90 1.10 5.62
N LEU A 75 8.17 0.09 4.80
CA LEU A 75 8.39 -1.29 5.26
C LEU A 75 9.64 -1.41 6.14
N ALA A 76 10.73 -0.70 5.81
CA ALA A 76 11.92 -0.66 6.64
C ALA A 76 11.64 -0.05 8.02
N LEU A 77 10.89 1.05 8.07
CA LEU A 77 10.50 1.69 9.33
C LEU A 77 9.60 0.78 10.18
N ILE A 78 8.60 0.12 9.59
CA ILE A 78 7.77 -0.85 10.33
C ILE A 78 8.63 -1.97 10.92
N ARG A 79 9.59 -2.49 10.13
CA ARG A 79 10.47 -3.57 10.59
C ARG A 79 11.29 -3.13 11.81
N VAL A 80 11.90 -1.95 11.77
CA VAL A 80 12.70 -1.43 12.88
C VAL A 80 11.84 -1.15 14.10
N ALA A 81 10.61 -0.64 13.93
CA ALA A 81 9.70 -0.38 15.04
C ALA A 81 9.23 -1.64 15.78
N LYS A 82 9.31 -2.82 15.15
CA LYS A 82 8.89 -4.12 15.74
C LYS A 82 10.03 -4.89 16.42
N LEU A 83 11.27 -4.42 16.35
CA LEU A 83 12.39 -5.05 17.05
C LEU A 83 12.38 -4.68 18.54
N PRO A 84 12.65 -5.63 19.47
CA PRO A 84 12.87 -5.29 20.86
C PRO A 84 14.09 -4.36 20.95
N GLN A 85 13.96 -3.28 21.72
CA GLN A 85 15.05 -2.31 21.96
C GLN A 85 16.03 -2.82 23.02
#